data_AF-A0A956YVA5-F1
#
_entry.id   AF-A0A956YVA5-F1
#
_cell.length_a   1.000
_cell.length_b   1.000
_cell.length_c   1.000
_cell.angle_alpha   90.00
_cell.angle_beta   90.00
_cell.angle_gamma   90.00
#
_symmetry.space_group_name_H-M   'P 1'
#
loop_
_entity.id
_entity.type
_entity.pdbx_description
1 polymer ?
#
loop_
_entity_poly.entity_id
_entity_poly.type
_entity_poly.pdbx_seq_one_letter_code
_entity_poly.pdbx_strand_id
1 'polypeptide(L)'
;MNWSIFLLLFGLFVFILLIFQRIDPKKRRIASLPLIPALIFTYNYINYRNAGGEALLALVLALIVSFVFWLMIGRYNRVKSADETIKVLGMDD
;
A
#
# COMPACT_ATOMS: atom_id res chain seq x y z
N MET A 1 -21.93 -1.18 13.54
CA MET A 1 -20.50 -0.94 13.35
C MET A 1 -19.72 -1.90 14.23
N ASN A 2 -19.07 -2.91 13.64
CA ASN A 2 -18.18 -3.79 14.39
C ASN A 2 -16.77 -3.19 14.43
N TRP A 3 -16.41 -2.56 15.55
CA TRP A 3 -15.13 -1.85 15.71
C TRP A 3 -13.90 -2.73 15.42
N SER A 4 -13.95 -4.01 15.78
CA SER A 4 -12.85 -4.94 15.54
C SER A 4 -12.62 -5.20 14.05
N ILE A 5 -13.71 -5.40 13.28
CA ILE A 5 -13.64 -5.60 11.82
C ILE A 5 -13.18 -4.31 11.14
N PHE A 6 -13.73 -3.18 11.57
CA PHE A 6 -13.37 -1.87 11.04
C PHE A 6 -11.87 -1.59 11.22
N LEU A 7 -11.32 -1.76 12.44
CA LEU A 7 -9.91 -1.52 12.72
C LEU A 7 -8.98 -2.46 11.94
N LEU A 8 -9.38 -3.73 11.78
CA LEU A 8 -8.64 -4.71 10.99
C LEU A 8 -8.57 -4.29 9.53
N LEU A 9 -9.72 -3.95 8.92
CA LEU A 9 -9.78 -3.52 7.51
C LEU A 9 -9.05 -2.20 7.30
N PHE A 10 -9.22 -1.23 8.21
CA PHE A 10 -8.53 0.05 8.15
C PHE A 10 -7.01 -0.13 8.20
N GLY A 11 -6.50 -0.88 9.18
CA GLY A 11 -5.07 -1.16 9.31
C GLY A 11 -4.51 -1.89 8.08
N LEU A 12 -5.25 -2.87 7.56
CA LEU A 12 -4.87 -3.61 6.35
C LEU A 12 -4.82 -2.70 5.12
N PHE A 13 -5.81 -1.84 4.91
CA PHE A 13 -5.83 -0.89 3.79
C PHE A 13 -4.71 0.15 3.90
N VAL A 14 -4.48 0.73 5.08
CA VAL A 14 -3.37 1.65 5.31
C VAL A 14 -2.05 0.95 4.98
N PHE A 15 -1.83 -0.26 5.48
CA PHE A 15 -0.61 -1.02 5.23
C PHE A 15 -0.37 -1.28 3.74
N ILE A 16 -1.40 -1.76 3.02
CA ILE A 16 -1.32 -2.00 1.58
C ILE A 16 -1.01 -0.70 0.82
N LEU A 17 -1.70 0.39 1.16
CA LEU A 17 -1.49 1.68 0.51
C LEU A 17 -0.09 2.23 0.76
N LEU A 18 0.43 2.11 1.98
CA LEU A 18 1.78 2.55 2.33
C LEU A 18 2.86 1.73 1.61
N ILE A 19 2.70 0.41 1.54
CA ILE A 19 3.60 -0.44 0.72
C ILE A 19 3.54 0.03 -0.73
N PHE A 20 2.34 0.22 -1.26
CA PHE A 20 2.15 0.58 -2.65
C PHE A 20 2.76 1.95 -3.01
N GLN A 21 2.73 2.91 -2.08
CA GLN A 21 3.43 4.19 -2.23
C GLN A 21 4.97 4.07 -2.23
N ARG A 22 5.50 3.00 -1.64
CA ARG A 22 6.94 2.74 -1.50
C ARG A 22 7.52 1.83 -2.59
N ILE A 23 6.73 1.46 -3.58
CA ILE A 23 7.20 0.67 -4.71
C ILE A 23 7.74 1.59 -5.81
N ASP A 24 8.89 1.24 -6.37
CA ASP A 24 9.47 1.91 -7.54
C ASP A 24 8.47 1.98 -8.70
N PRO A 25 8.28 3.15 -9.34
CA PRO A 25 7.31 3.30 -10.42
C PRO A 25 7.61 2.37 -11.60
N LYS A 26 8.89 2.10 -11.89
CA LYS A 26 9.35 1.17 -12.93
C LYS A 26 8.99 -0.29 -12.62
N LYS A 27 9.05 -0.70 -11.35
CA LYS A 27 8.81 -2.09 -10.92
C LYS A 27 7.42 -2.31 -10.33
N ARG A 28 6.57 -1.27 -10.33
CA ARG A 28 5.26 -1.27 -9.68
C ARG A 28 4.33 -2.38 -10.11
N ARG A 29 4.34 -2.74 -11.40
CA ARG A 29 3.51 -3.84 -11.94
C ARG A 29 3.87 -5.20 -11.33
N ILE A 30 5.17 -5.48 -11.20
CA ILE A 30 5.68 -6.75 -10.69
C ILE A 30 5.50 -6.81 -9.17
N ALA A 31 5.86 -5.72 -8.48
CA ALA A 31 5.74 -5.65 -7.03
C ALA A 31 4.29 -5.53 -6.53
N SER A 32 3.32 -5.15 -7.38
CA SER A 32 1.89 -5.22 -7.04
C SER A 32 1.30 -6.62 -7.15
N LEU A 33 1.96 -7.56 -7.83
CA LEU A 33 1.47 -8.93 -8.01
C LEU A 33 1.14 -9.65 -6.69
N PRO A 34 1.99 -9.62 -5.64
CA PRO A 34 1.65 -10.20 -4.34
C PRO A 34 0.51 -9.48 -3.60
N LEU A 35 0.16 -8.24 -3.96
CA LEU A 35 -0.98 -7.53 -3.36
C LEU A 35 -2.32 -8.02 -3.90
N ILE A 36 -2.35 -8.61 -5.09
CA ILE A 36 -3.57 -9.12 -5.72
C ILE A 36 -4.27 -10.18 -4.83
N PRO A 37 -3.61 -11.26 -4.38
CA PRO A 37 -4.26 -12.23 -3.51
C PRO A 37 -4.73 -11.60 -2.19
N ALA A 38 -3.97 -10.65 -1.62
CA ALA A 38 -4.39 -9.95 -0.39
C ALA A 38 -5.71 -9.18 -0.59
N LEU A 39 -5.88 -8.51 -1.73
CA LEU A 39 -7.13 -7.81 -2.08
C LEU A 39 -8.28 -8.78 -2.28
N ILE A 40 -8.04 -9.92 -2.94
CA ILE A 40 -9.05 -10.98 -3.15
C ILE A 40 -9.52 -11.56 -1.81
N PHE A 41 -8.60 -11.89 -0.90
CA PHE A 41 -8.95 -12.38 0.43
C PHE A 41 -9.76 -11.35 1.23
N THR A 42 -9.38 -10.08 1.14
CA THR A 42 -10.08 -8.99 1.82
C THR A 42 -11.51 -8.84 1.27
N TYR A 43 -11.69 -8.85 -0.05
CA TYR A 43 -13.02 -8.79 -0.68
C TYR A 43 -13.92 -9.96 -0.26
N ASN A 44 -13.40 -11.19 -0.30
CA ASN A 44 -14.14 -12.37 0.14
C ASN A 44 -14.50 -12.30 1.63
N TYR A 45 -13.59 -11.82 2.48
CA TYR A 45 -13.85 -11.64 3.90
C TYR A 45 -14.97 -10.62 4.18
N ILE A 46 -14.96 -9.48 3.46
CA ILE A 46 -15.99 -8.44 3.58
C ILE A 46 -17.36 -8.99 3.21
N ASN A 47 -17.45 -9.74 2.09
CA ASN A 47 -18.69 -10.35 1.64
C ASN A 47 -19.20 -11.42 2.60
N TYR A 48 -18.31 -12.28 3.09
CA TYR A 48 -18.65 -13.32 4.07
C TYR A 48 -19.20 -12.73 5.38
N ARG A 49 -18.63 -11.61 5.84
CA ARG A 49 -19.08 -10.91 7.05
C ARG A 49 -20.20 -9.89 6.80
N ASN A 50 -20.61 -9.71 5.55
CA ASN A 50 -21.56 -8.69 5.09
C ASN A 50 -21.23 -7.27 5.63
N ALA A 51 -19.94 -6.94 5.70
CA ALA A 51 -19.39 -5.75 6.35
C ALA A 51 -19.03 -4.65 5.33
N GLY A 52 -19.81 -4.52 4.26
CA GLY A 52 -19.50 -3.61 3.15
C GLY A 52 -19.45 -2.14 3.56
N GLY A 53 -20.32 -1.73 4.49
CA GLY A 53 -20.35 -0.37 5.02
C GLY A 53 -19.09 -0.03 5.82
N GLU A 54 -18.67 -0.91 6.73
CA GLU A 54 -17.43 -0.75 7.49
C GLU A 54 -16.20 -0.74 6.59
N ALA A 55 -16.17 -1.61 5.57
CA ALA A 55 -15.08 -1.68 4.62
C ALA A 55 -14.91 -0.39 3.81
N LEU A 56 -16.01 0.20 3.34
CA LEU A 56 -15.98 1.44 2.57
C LEU A 56 -15.48 2.59 3.45
N LEU A 57 -15.98 2.71 4.68
CA LEU A 57 -15.55 3.75 5.61
C LEU A 57 -14.06 3.59 5.97
N ALA A 58 -13.62 2.35 6.22
CA ALA A 58 -12.22 2.03 6.47
C ALA A 58 -11.32 2.38 5.27
N LEU A 59 -11.77 2.10 4.04
CA LEU A 59 -11.02 2.43 2.83
C LEU A 59 -10.88 3.94 2.64
N VAL A 60 -11.95 4.71 2.83
CA VAL A 60 -11.94 6.17 2.71
C VAL A 60 -10.97 6.78 3.73
N LEU A 61 -11.04 6.36 4.99
CA LEU A 61 -10.12 6.84 6.01
C LEU A 61 -8.68 6.42 5.72
N ALA A 62 -8.46 5.19 5.24
CA ALA A 62 -7.12 4.72 4.87
C ALA A 62 -6.52 5.55 3.72
N LEU A 63 -7.33 5.95 2.73
CA LEU A 63 -6.91 6.85 1.66
C LEU A 63 -6.52 8.23 2.19
N ILE A 64 -7.29 8.80 3.13
CA ILE A 64 -6.97 10.08 3.76
C ILE A 64 -5.63 9.99 4.50
N VAL A 65 -5.45 8.97 5.33
CA VAL A 65 -4.20 8.76 6.09
C VAL A 65 -3.02 8.55 5.15
N SER A 66 -3.21 7.72 4.11
CA SER A 66 -2.23 7.47 3.07
C SER A 66 -1.84 8.75 2.32
N PHE A 67 -2.80 9.62 2.02
CA PHE A 67 -2.57 10.91 1.38
C PHE A 67 -1.81 11.87 2.30
N VAL A 68 -2.19 11.97 3.57
CA VAL A 68 -1.48 12.80 4.57
C VAL A 68 -0.05 12.30 4.74
N PHE A 69 0.15 10.98 4.84
CA PHE A 69 1.48 10.38 4.90
C PHE A 69 2.34 10.72 3.67
N TRP A 70 1.75 10.65 2.48
CA TRP A 70 2.43 11.03 1.25
C TRP A 70 2.82 12.52 1.25
N LEU A 71 1.91 13.40 1.68
CA LEU A 71 2.13 14.84 1.74
C LEU A 71 3.26 15.21 2.71
N MET A 72 3.31 14.56 3.88
CA MET A 72 4.29 14.85 4.91
C MET A 72 5.65 14.18 4.67
N ILE A 73 5.67 12.91 4.26
CA ILE A 73 6.89 12.08 4.24
C ILE A 73 7.20 11.60 2.81
N GLY A 74 6.18 11.14 2.09
CA GLY A 74 6.35 10.54 0.75
C GLY A 74 6.93 11.50 -0.28
N ARG A 75 6.60 12.79 -0.21
CA ARG A 75 7.12 13.81 -1.14
C ARG A 75 8.63 14.01 -1.03
N TYR A 76 9.18 13.93 0.18
CA TYR A 76 10.59 14.23 0.45
C TYR A 76 11.49 13.00 0.37
N ASN A 77 10.95 11.81 0.65
CA ASN A 77 11.72 10.57 0.61
C ASN A 77 11.28 9.70 -0.58
N ARG A 78 11.71 10.08 -1.79
CA ARG A 78 11.46 9.30 -3.01
C ARG A 78 12.23 7.99 -2.96
N VAL A 79 11.59 6.90 -3.39
CA VAL A 79 12.24 5.60 -3.54
C VAL A 79 13.28 5.73 -4.65
N LYS A 80 14.55 5.52 -4.30
CA LYS A 80 15.65 5.56 -5.26
C LYS A 80 15.57 4.31 -6.12
N SER A 81 15.66 4.49 -7.44
CA SER A 81 15.72 3.36 -8.35
C SER A 81 16.94 2.52 -8.02
N ALA A 82 16.78 1.20 -7.95
CA ALA A 82 17.90 0.28 -7.76
C ALA A 82 19.03 0.52 -8.79
N ASP A 83 18.66 0.89 -10.03
CA ASP A 83 19.59 1.24 -11.12
C ASP A 83 20.52 2.42 -10.77
N GLU A 84 20.09 3.33 -9.90
CA GLU A 84 20.83 4.55 -9.55
C GLU A 84 21.79 4.32 -8.36
N THR A 85 21.57 3.23 -7.61
CA THR A 85 22.35 2.90 -6.41
C THR A 85 23.44 1.87 -6.68
N ILE A 86 23.35 1.12 -7.79
CA ILE A 86 24.43 0.22 -8.24
C ILE A 86 25.52 1.07 -8.88
N LYS A 87 26.33 1.71 -8.05
CA LYS A 87 27.60 2.29 -8.48
C LYS A 87 28.54 1.13 -8.78
N VAL A 88 28.75 0.85 -10.06
CA VAL A 88 29.74 -0.13 -10.51
C VAL A 88 31.12 0.38 -10.07
N LEU A 89 31.64 -0.16 -8.97
CA LEU A 89 33.03 0.05 -8.55
C LEU A 89 33.90 -0.76 -9.49
N GLY A 90 34.64 -0.09 -10.38
CA GLY A 90 35.63 -0.73 -11.26
C GLY A 90 35.40 -0.61 -12.77
N MET A 91 34.72 0.42 -13.24
CA MET A 91 34.79 0.85 -14.65
C MET A 91 35.59 2.17 -14.74
N ASP A 92 36.82 2.14 -14.24
CA ASP A 92 37.87 3.02 -14.74
C ASP A 92 38.62 2.18 -15.77
N ASP A 93 38.64 2.64 -17.03
CA ASP A 93 39.47 2.06 -18.10
C ASP A 93 40.96 2.07 -17.73
#